data_AF-A0A5E7V0U1-F1
#
_entry.id   AF-A0A5E7V0U1-F1
#
_cell.length_a   1.000
_cell.length_b   1.000
_cell.length_c   1.000
_cell.angle_alpha   90.00
_cell.angle_beta   90.00
_cell.angle_gamma   90.00
#
_symmetry.space_group_name_H-M   'P 1'
#
loop_
_entity.id
_entity.type
_entity.pdbx_description
1 polymer ?
#
loop_
_entity_poly.entity_id
_entity_poly.type
_entity_poly.pdbx_seq_one_letter_code
_entity_poly.pdbx_strand_id
1 'polypeptide(L)'
;MLGVHTLLRIAIRDTRPELVGHLCAGRLSLADTMRLAPLFESGWLKGPVYLPAWASDLRLLAANLAFSAFIAQIKLEVLDLDVFMAFAEEHESDASAL
;
A
#
# COMPACT_ATOMS: atom_id res chain seq x y z
N MET A 1 -11.24 2.88 -7.11
CA MET A 1 -9.81 2.95 -6.71
C MET A 1 -9.22 1.68 -6.10
N LEU A 2 -9.97 0.59 -5.89
CA LEU A 2 -9.48 -0.62 -5.22
C LEU A 2 -8.47 -1.46 -6.04
N GLY A 3 -8.66 -1.59 -7.35
CA GLY A 3 -7.92 -2.57 -8.17
C GLY A 3 -6.39 -2.38 -8.17
N VAL A 4 -5.91 -1.16 -8.32
CA VAL A 4 -4.46 -0.86 -8.32
C VAL A 4 -3.86 -1.14 -6.94
N HIS A 5 -4.49 -0.65 -5.86
CA HIS A 5 -4.01 -0.91 -4.50
C HIS A 5 -3.94 -2.41 -4.18
N THR A 6 -4.94 -3.18 -4.61
CA THR A 6 -4.93 -4.63 -4.46
C THR A 6 -3.79 -5.27 -5.23
N LEU A 7 -3.59 -4.90 -6.49
CA LEU A 7 -2.46 -5.40 -7.30
C LEU A 7 -1.11 -5.07 -6.65
N LEU A 8 -0.91 -3.83 -6.19
CA LEU A 8 0.34 -3.44 -5.53
C LEU A 8 0.58 -4.20 -4.22
N ARG A 9 -0.46 -4.43 -3.41
CA ARG A 9 -0.35 -5.27 -2.21
C ARG A 9 0.01 -6.71 -2.55
N ILE A 10 -0.62 -7.29 -3.57
CA ILE A 10 -0.31 -8.65 -4.04
C ILE A 10 1.14 -8.72 -4.54
N ALA A 11 1.57 -7.76 -5.36
CA ALA A 11 2.94 -7.69 -5.88
C ALA A 11 3.99 -7.66 -4.75
N ILE A 12 3.74 -6.90 -3.68
CA ILE A 12 4.65 -6.85 -2.52
C ILE A 12 4.58 -8.15 -1.70
N ARG A 13 3.36 -8.66 -1.44
CA ARG A 13 3.14 -9.89 -0.68
C ARG A 13 3.82 -11.09 -1.33
N ASP A 14 3.69 -11.22 -2.64
CA ASP A 14 4.19 -12.36 -3.40
C ASP A 14 5.65 -12.18 -3.82
N THR A 15 6.32 -11.13 -3.32
CA THR A 15 7.72 -10.80 -3.65
C THR A 15 7.95 -10.63 -5.16
N ARG A 16 6.97 -10.02 -5.84
CA ARG A 16 6.95 -9.72 -7.28
C ARG A 16 6.95 -8.20 -7.56
N PRO A 17 7.95 -7.44 -7.09
CA PRO A 17 7.98 -5.99 -7.25
C PRO A 17 8.08 -5.53 -8.70
N GLU A 18 8.55 -6.38 -9.62
CA GLU A 18 8.61 -6.10 -11.05
C GLU A 18 7.25 -5.76 -11.66
N LEU A 19 6.16 -6.31 -11.10
CA LEU A 19 4.79 -6.03 -11.52
C LEU A 19 4.39 -4.57 -11.29
N VAL A 20 4.97 -3.91 -10.28
CA VAL A 20 4.77 -2.47 -10.03
C VAL A 20 5.35 -1.65 -11.19
N GLY A 21 6.52 -2.05 -11.69
CA GLY A 21 7.14 -1.46 -12.88
C GLY A 21 6.33 -1.75 -14.14
N HIS A 22 5.92 -3.00 -14.37
CA HIS A 22 5.13 -3.38 -15.54
C HIS A 22 3.80 -2.63 -15.63
N LEU A 23 3.15 -2.32 -14.50
CA LEU A 23 1.94 -1.49 -14.49
C LEU A 23 2.17 -0.11 -15.13
N CYS A 24 3.39 0.42 -15.02
CA CYS A 24 3.78 1.71 -15.60
C CYS A 24 4.30 1.59 -17.05
N ALA A 25 4.36 0.38 -17.62
CA ALA A 25 4.82 0.16 -18.99
C ALA A 25 3.71 0.52 -20.00
N GLY A 26 3.47 1.81 -20.19
CA GLY A 26 2.46 2.32 -21.12
C GLY A 26 1.04 2.26 -20.56
N ARG A 27 0.07 1.81 -21.36
CA ARG A 27 -1.37 1.76 -20.99
C ARG A 27 -1.84 0.32 -20.82
N LEU A 28 -1.37 -0.35 -19.79
CA LEU A 28 -1.80 -1.72 -19.47
C LEU A 28 -3.01 -1.72 -18.54
N SER A 29 -3.92 -2.67 -18.75
CA SER A 29 -4.90 -3.01 -17.72
C SER A 29 -4.22 -3.82 -16.60
N LEU A 30 -4.87 -3.89 -15.43
CA LEU A 30 -4.38 -4.72 -14.31
C LEU A 30 -4.21 -6.20 -14.72
N ALA A 31 -5.09 -6.69 -15.59
CA ALA A 31 -5.01 -8.06 -16.10
C ALA A 31 -3.82 -8.24 -17.05
N ASP A 32 -3.56 -7.24 -17.91
CA ASP A 32 -2.44 -7.27 -18.86
C ASP A 32 -1.10 -7.25 -18.13
N THR A 33 -0.97 -6.49 -17.04
CA THR A 33 0.24 -6.48 -16.20
C THR A 33 0.63 -7.88 -15.73
N MET A 34 -0.36 -8.72 -15.41
CA MET A 34 -0.13 -10.11 -15.00
C MET A 34 0.12 -11.04 -16.20
N ARG A 35 -0.71 -10.92 -17.24
CA ARG A 35 -0.65 -11.81 -18.42
C ARG A 35 0.60 -11.61 -19.26
N LEU A 36 1.08 -10.36 -19.35
CA LEU A 36 2.24 -9.99 -20.15
C LEU A 36 3.55 -10.09 -19.36
N ALA A 37 3.53 -10.34 -18.05
CA ALA A 37 4.74 -10.45 -17.22
C ALA A 37 5.81 -11.40 -17.82
N PRO A 38 5.48 -12.59 -18.35
CA PRO A 38 6.48 -13.47 -18.98
C PRO A 38 7.12 -12.86 -20.24
N LEU A 39 6.43 -11.97 -20.94
CA LEU A 39 6.96 -11.29 -22.12
C LEU A 39 7.95 -10.18 -21.76
N PHE A 40 7.80 -9.56 -20.58
CA PHE A 40 8.82 -8.67 -20.03
C PHE A 40 10.04 -9.45 -19.56
N GLU A 41 9.84 -10.58 -18.87
CA GLU A 41 10.94 -11.45 -18.39
C GLU A 41 11.78 -12.01 -19.55
N SER A 42 11.14 -12.37 -20.67
CA SER A 42 11.83 -12.86 -21.87
C SER A 42 12.46 -11.75 -22.74
N GLY A 43 12.26 -10.48 -22.41
CA GLY A 43 12.79 -9.33 -23.16
C GLY A 43 12.03 -8.98 -24.44
N TRP A 44 10.91 -9.66 -24.74
CA TRP A 44 10.02 -9.30 -25.85
C TRP A 44 9.34 -7.95 -25.64
N LEU A 45 8.96 -7.67 -24.39
CA LEU A 45 8.46 -6.35 -23.98
C LEU A 45 9.53 -5.61 -23.18
N LYS A 46 9.67 -4.31 -23.47
CA LYS A 46 10.52 -3.43 -22.68
C LYS A 46 9.75 -2.85 -21.51
N GLY A 47 10.38 -2.82 -20.34
CA GLY A 47 9.85 -2.16 -19.15
C GLY A 47 9.63 -0.65 -19.33
N PRO A 48 9.05 0.03 -18.32
CA PRO A 48 8.81 1.46 -18.39
C PRO A 48 10.12 2.25 -18.52
N VAL A 49 10.16 3.22 -19.43
CA VAL A 49 11.29 4.16 -19.54
C VAL A 49 11.27 5.19 -18.40
N TYR A 50 10.06 5.59 -18.00
CA TYR A 50 9.85 6.54 -16.92
C TYR A 50 8.98 5.90 -15.86
N LEU A 51 9.47 5.90 -14.62
CA LEU A 51 8.75 5.41 -13.47
C LEU A 51 8.37 6.61 -12.58
N PRO A 52 7.12 6.73 -12.13
CA PRO A 52 6.73 7.81 -11.24
C PRO A 52 7.42 7.67 -9.88
N ALA A 53 7.70 8.80 -9.22
CA ALA A 53 8.46 8.84 -7.97
C ALA A 53 7.87 7.97 -6.84
N TRP A 54 6.54 7.80 -6.81
CA TRP A 54 5.88 6.94 -5.83
C TRP A 54 6.13 5.44 -6.07
N ALA A 55 6.44 5.04 -7.30
CA ALA A 55 6.67 3.65 -7.71
C ALA A 55 8.17 3.29 -7.73
N SER A 56 9.07 4.28 -7.77
CA SER A 56 10.51 4.05 -7.81
C SER A 56 11.09 3.57 -6.48
N ASP A 57 10.47 3.94 -5.35
CA ASP A 57 10.87 3.46 -4.03
C ASP A 57 9.87 2.43 -3.51
N LEU A 58 10.20 1.15 -3.70
CA LEU A 58 9.38 0.03 -3.24
C LEU A 58 9.26 -0.05 -1.72
N ARG A 59 10.25 0.46 -0.97
CA ARG A 59 10.21 0.46 0.51
C ARG A 59 9.18 1.47 0.99
N LEU A 60 9.22 2.68 0.42
CA LEU A 60 8.23 3.71 0.71
C LEU A 60 6.83 3.27 0.28
N LEU A 61 6.72 2.62 -0.88
CA LEU A 61 5.45 2.05 -1.36
C LEU A 61 4.89 0.99 -0.39
N ALA A 62 5.74 0.06 0.06
CA ALA A 62 5.35 -0.97 1.03
C ALA A 62 4.89 -0.34 2.35
N ALA A 63 5.62 0.65 2.87
CA ALA A 63 5.25 1.37 4.08
C ALA A 63 3.88 2.06 3.93
N ASN A 64 3.65 2.75 2.81
CA ASN A 64 2.37 3.41 2.53
C ASN A 64 1.20 2.41 2.42
N LEU A 65 1.43 1.25 1.80
CA LEU A 65 0.40 0.21 1.69
C LEU A 65 0.11 -0.46 3.02
N ALA A 66 1.14 -0.70 3.85
CA ALA A 66 0.98 -1.22 5.20
C ALA A 66 0.20 -0.23 6.08
N PHE A 67 0.59 1.04 6.07
CA PHE A 67 -0.14 2.11 6.76
C PHE A 67 -1.60 2.19 6.31
N SER A 68 -1.84 2.19 5.00
CA SER A 68 -3.20 2.21 4.45
C SER A 68 -4.00 0.96 4.83
N ALA A 69 -3.36 -0.20 4.96
CA ALA A 69 -4.02 -1.43 5.43
C ALA A 69 -4.45 -1.29 6.90
N PHE A 70 -3.55 -0.78 7.72
CA PHE A 70 -3.75 -0.56 9.14
C PHE A 70 -4.89 0.42 9.40
N ILE A 71 -4.88 1.59 8.75
CA ILE A 71 -5.94 2.59 8.90
C ILE A 71 -7.31 2.01 8.49
N ALA A 72 -7.37 1.22 7.42
CA ALA A 72 -8.61 0.58 6.98
C ALA A 72 -9.17 -0.45 7.99
N GLN A 73 -8.37 -0.90 8.96
CA GLN A 73 -8.82 -1.79 10.04
C GLN A 73 -9.31 -1.02 11.28
N ILE A 74 -9.01 0.27 11.40
CA ILE A 74 -9.44 1.08 12.55
C ILE A 74 -10.93 1.42 12.39
N LYS A 75 -11.75 0.94 13.33
CA LYS A 75 -13.17 1.29 13.42
C LYS A 75 -13.34 2.65 14.10
N LEU A 76 -13.21 3.71 13.30
CA LEU A 76 -13.44 5.09 13.76
C LEU A 76 -14.87 5.34 14.24
N GLU A 77 -15.85 4.50 13.84
CA GLU A 77 -17.22 4.58 14.37
C GLU A 77 -17.31 4.32 15.89
N VAL A 78 -16.33 3.63 16.46
CA VAL A 78 -16.30 3.29 17.90
C VAL A 78 -15.37 4.23 18.67
N LEU A 79 -14.46 4.92 17.98
CA LEU A 79 -13.64 5.98 18.57
C LEU A 79 -14.30 7.33 18.29
N ASP A 80 -15.13 7.79 19.23
CA ASP A 80 -15.51 9.18 19.29
C ASP A 80 -14.62 9.96 20.27
N LEU A 81 -14.81 11.28 20.29
CA LEU A 81 -14.01 12.17 21.12
C LEU A 81 -14.28 11.91 22.61
N ASP A 82 -15.48 11.48 22.97
CA ASP A 82 -15.87 11.21 24.36
C ASP A 82 -15.14 9.97 24.89
N VAL A 83 -15.05 8.91 24.09
CA VAL A 83 -14.24 7.71 24.39
C VAL A 83 -12.76 8.06 24.51
N PHE A 84 -12.26 8.95 23.66
CA PHE A 84 -10.86 9.38 23.72
C PHE A 84 -10.56 10.21 24.98
N MET A 85 -11.44 11.15 25.33
CA MET A 85 -11.31 11.97 26.54
C MET A 85 -11.40 11.13 27.81
N ALA A 86 -12.34 10.18 27.88
CA ALA A 86 -12.45 9.26 29.01
C ALA A 86 -11.18 8.42 29.21
N PHE A 87 -10.60 7.91 28.12
CA PHE A 87 -9.33 7.17 28.17
C PHE A 87 -8.15 8.05 28.64
N ALA A 88 -8.09 9.31 28.18
CA ALA A 88 -7.03 10.24 28.55
C ALA A 88 -7.09 10.65 30.04
N GLU A 89 -8.29 10.93 30.56
CA GLU A 89 -8.51 11.27 31.97
C GLU A 89 -8.12 10.11 32.91
N GLU A 90 -8.45 8.87 32.53
CA GLU A 90 -8.11 7.67 33.31
C GLU A 90 -6.58 7.46 33.42
N HIS A 91 -5.81 7.83 32.39
CA HIS A 91 -4.35 7.69 32.38
C HIS A 91 -3.59 8.91 32.95
N GLU A 92 -4.17 10.12 32.95
CA GLU A 92 -3.59 11.27 33.67
C GLU A 92 -3.65 11.08 35.19
N SER A 93 -4.71 10.44 35.69
CA SER A 93 -4.89 10.04 37.09
C SER A 93 -3.73 9.14 37.60
N ASP A 94 -3.34 8.14 36.81
CA ASP A 94 -2.25 7.21 37.16
C ASP A 94 -0.86 7.87 37.09
N ALA A 95 -0.66 8.82 36.17
CA ALA A 95 0.60 9.57 36.06
C ALA A 95 0.79 10.59 37.20
N SER A 96 -0.31 11.10 37.78
CA SER A 96 -0.28 12.06 38.87
C SER A 96 -0.23 11.42 40.27
N ALA A 97 -0.33 10.09 40.34
CA ALA A 97 -0.24 9.28 41.57
C ALA A 97 1.19 8.76 41.87
N LEU A 98 2.18 9.08 41.03
CA LEU A 98 3.63 8.84 41.23
C LEU A 98 4.37 10.14 41.55
#